data_AF-Q52632-F1
#
_entry.id   AF-Q52632-F1
#
_cell.length_a   1.000
_cell.length_b   1.000
_cell.length_c   1.000
_cell.angle_alpha   90.00
_cell.angle_beta   90.00
_cell.angle_gamma   90.00
#
_symmetry.space_group_name_H-M   'P 1'
#
loop_
_entity.id
_entity.type
_entity.pdbx_description
1 polymer ?
#
loop_
_entity_poly.entity_id
_entity_poly.type
_entity_poly.pdbx_seq_one_letter_code
_entity_poly.pdbx_strand_id
1 'polypeptide(L)'
;MIIWINGPFGAGKTTLAERLRDRRPKSLIFDPEEIGFVVKETVPIPASGDYQDLPLWRGLTIAAVSEIRRNYSQDIIIPMTLVYPDYLTEIL
;
A
#
# COMPACT_ATOMS: atom_id res chain seq x y z
N MET A 1 10.50 -1.35 -11.02
CA MET A 1 10.09 -0.03 -10.51
C MET A 1 8.97 -0.19 -9.48
N ILE A 2 8.80 0.76 -8.55
CA ILE A 2 7.64 0.84 -7.66
C ILE A 2 6.84 2.07 -8.08
N ILE A 3 5.54 1.90 -8.30
CA ILE A 3 4.61 2.95 -8.71
C ILE A 3 3.59 3.12 -7.60
N TRP A 4 3.80 4.12 -6.74
CA TRP A 4 2.87 4.47 -5.69
C TRP A 4 1.79 5.43 -6.24
N ILE A 5 0.52 5.02 -6.19
CA ILE A 5 -0.62 5.82 -6.63
C ILE A 5 -1.30 6.35 -5.36
N ASN A 6 -0.88 7.54 -4.91
CA ASN A 6 -1.54 8.25 -3.80
C ASN A 6 -2.70 9.11 -4.32
N GLY A 7 -3.81 9.15 -3.60
CA GLY A 7 -4.94 10.00 -3.93
C GLY A 7 -6.12 9.80 -2.98
N PRO A 8 -7.12 10.70 -2.99
CA PRO A 8 -8.26 10.65 -2.08
C PRO A 8 -9.07 9.34 -2.19
N PHE A 9 -9.84 9.04 -1.14
CA PHE A 9 -10.82 7.95 -1.15
C PHE A 9 -11.82 8.15 -2.31
N GLY A 10 -12.15 7.07 -3.02
CA GLY A 10 -13.06 7.13 -4.17
C GLY A 10 -12.47 7.73 -5.46
N ALA A 11 -11.21 8.20 -5.47
CA ALA A 11 -10.61 8.82 -6.65
C ALA A 11 -10.25 7.85 -7.81
N GLY A 12 -10.65 6.57 -7.72
CA GLY A 12 -10.42 5.58 -8.78
C GLY A 12 -8.99 4.99 -8.83
N LYS A 13 -8.23 5.04 -7.73
CA LYS A 13 -6.85 4.52 -7.66
C LYS A 13 -6.74 3.04 -8.06
N THR A 14 -7.63 2.20 -7.54
CA THR A 14 -7.68 0.76 -7.86
C THR A 14 -7.94 0.54 -9.35
N THR A 15 -8.93 1.25 -9.91
CA THR A 15 -9.21 1.21 -11.35
C THR A 15 -8.01 1.68 -12.17
N LEU A 16 -7.31 2.73 -11.75
CA LEU A 16 -6.09 3.20 -12.43
C LEU A 16 -4.98 2.14 -12.36
N ALA A 17 -4.78 1.50 -11.21
CA ALA A 17 -3.79 0.44 -11.03
C ALA A 17 -4.05 -0.75 -11.96
N GLU A 18 -5.29 -1.21 -12.04
CA GLU A 18 -5.71 -2.28 -12.95
C GLU A 18 -5.47 -1.92 -14.41
N ARG A 19 -5.91 -0.73 -14.84
CA ARG A 19 -5.70 -0.24 -16.21
C ARG A 19 -4.23 -0.03 -16.55
N LEU A 20 -3.39 0.30 -15.57
CA LEU A 20 -1.96 0.43 -15.74
C LEU A 20 -1.30 -0.94 -15.92
N ARG A 21 -1.69 -1.93 -15.12
CA ARG A 21 -1.26 -3.33 -15.27
C ARG A 21 -1.63 -3.89 -16.65
N ASP A 22 -2.84 -3.62 -17.13
CA ASP A 22 -3.29 -4.08 -18.45
C ASP A 22 -2.42 -3.51 -19.59
N ARG A 23 -1.96 -2.25 -19.45
CA ARG A 23 -1.09 -1.57 -20.43
C ARG A 23 0.39 -1.89 -20.28
N ARG A 24 0.81 -2.35 -19.10
CA ARG A 24 2.19 -2.77 -18.79
C ARG A 24 2.19 -4.25 -18.37
N PRO A 25 2.13 -5.16 -19.35
CA PRO A 25 2.08 -6.60 -19.08
C PRO A 25 3.24 -7.01 -18.18
N LYS A 26 2.96 -7.89 -17.21
CA LYS A 26 3.89 -8.34 -16.15
C LYS A 26 4.11 -7.34 -15.01
N SER A 27 3.22 -6.38 -14.77
CA SER A 27 3.23 -5.63 -13.50
C SER A 27 2.46 -6.38 -12.40
N LEU A 28 2.90 -6.25 -11.15
CA LEU A 28 2.20 -6.70 -9.95
C LEU A 28 1.34 -5.55 -9.41
N ILE A 29 0.21 -5.87 -8.80
CA ILE A 29 -0.53 -4.93 -7.94
C ILE A 29 -0.39 -5.44 -6.51
N PHE A 30 0.02 -4.56 -5.61
CA PHE A 30 0.07 -4.83 -4.18
C PHE A 30 -0.80 -3.79 -3.48
N ASP A 31 -1.84 -4.24 -2.80
CA ASP A 31 -2.77 -3.40 -2.06
C ASP A 31 -2.43 -3.43 -0.56
N PRO A 32 -1.90 -2.35 0.03
CA PRO A 32 -1.57 -2.30 1.45
C PRO A 32 -2.79 -2.40 2.39
N GLU A 33 -4.02 -2.23 1.89
CA GLU A 33 -5.23 -2.46 2.68
C GLU A 33 -5.32 -3.91 3.19
N GLU A 34 -4.73 -4.87 2.47
CA GLU A 34 -4.64 -6.29 2.87
C GLU A 34 -3.88 -6.47 4.19
N ILE A 35 -2.76 -5.75 4.36
CA ILE A 35 -2.04 -5.72 5.64
C ILE A 35 -2.89 -5.01 6.70
N GLY A 36 -3.68 -4.01 6.30
CA GLY A 36 -4.65 -3.34 7.14
C GLY A 36 -5.65 -4.31 7.79
N PHE A 37 -6.16 -5.28 7.03
CA PHE A 37 -7.03 -6.32 7.59
C PHE A 37 -6.30 -7.19 8.63
N VAL A 38 -5.06 -7.60 8.34
CA VAL A 38 -4.27 -8.42 9.27
C VAL A 38 -4.01 -7.69 10.59
N VAL A 39 -3.57 -6.43 10.55
CA VAL A 39 -3.23 -5.71 11.78
C VAL A 39 -4.46 -5.39 12.64
N LYS A 40 -5.61 -5.11 12.02
CA LYS A 40 -6.88 -4.84 12.74
C LYS A 40 -7.31 -6.03 13.61
N GLU A 41 -7.03 -7.25 13.15
CA GLU A 41 -7.34 -8.50 13.86
C GLU A 41 -6.24 -8.91 14.85
N THR A 42 -5.06 -8.29 14.77
CA THR A 42 -3.88 -8.71 15.54
C THR A 42 -3.63 -7.83 16.77
N VAL A 43 -3.90 -6.52 16.67
CA VAL A 43 -3.59 -5.55 17.72
C VAL A 43 -4.76 -4.60 17.98
N PRO A 44 -4.83 -3.95 19.16
CA PRO A 44 -5.84 -2.94 19.41
C PRO A 44 -5.84 -1.83 18.36
N ILE A 45 -7.03 -1.50 17.87
CA ILE A 45 -7.24 -0.41 16.92
C ILE A 45 -6.91 0.93 17.63
N PRO A 46 -6.21 1.86 16.97
CA PRO A 46 -5.91 3.17 17.55
C PRO A 46 -7.20 3.97 17.80
N ALA A 47 -7.11 4.99 18.66
CA ALA A 47 -8.27 5.81 19.03
C ALA A 47 -8.95 6.52 17.84
N SER A 48 -8.20 6.77 16.76
CA SER A 48 -8.71 7.33 15.51
C SER A 48 -9.60 6.37 14.72
N GLY A 49 -9.52 5.06 14.97
CA GLY A 49 -10.13 4.03 14.15
C GLY A 49 -9.36 3.73 12.84
N ASP A 50 -8.31 4.50 12.52
CA ASP A 50 -7.52 4.32 11.30
C ASP A 50 -6.33 3.39 11.56
N TYR A 51 -6.35 2.22 10.95
CA TYR A 51 -5.26 1.24 11.06
C TYR A 51 -3.93 1.78 10.52
N GLN A 52 -3.95 2.81 9.68
CA GLN A 52 -2.74 3.42 9.14
C GLN A 52 -1.94 4.18 10.20
N ASP A 53 -2.59 4.57 11.31
CA ASP A 53 -1.92 5.20 12.45
C ASP A 53 -1.03 4.23 13.21
N LEU A 54 -1.23 2.91 13.04
CA LEU A 54 -0.39 1.89 13.67
C LEU A 54 0.99 1.85 12.99
N PRO A 55 2.10 2.07 13.73
CA PRO A 55 3.45 1.86 13.20
C PRO A 55 3.67 0.42 12.69
N LEU A 56 2.96 -0.54 13.27
CA LEU A 56 2.96 -1.94 12.82
C LEU A 56 2.48 -2.07 11.37
N TRP A 57 1.41 -1.38 10.98
CA TRP A 57 0.91 -1.41 9.60
C TRP A 57 1.93 -0.82 8.62
N ARG A 58 2.52 0.34 8.97
CA ARG A 58 3.53 1.01 8.14
C ARG A 58 4.77 0.15 7.97
N GLY A 59 5.27 -0.42 9.07
CA GLY A 59 6.42 -1.33 9.06
C GLY A 59 6.18 -2.61 8.24
N LEU A 60 5.02 -3.25 8.40
CA LEU A 60 4.67 -4.44 7.62
C LEU A 60 4.48 -4.13 6.11
N THR A 61 3.92 -2.97 5.78
CA THR A 61 3.80 -2.51 4.40
C THR A 61 5.17 -2.37 3.73
N ILE A 62 6.12 -1.72 4.40
CA ILE A 62 7.50 -1.57 3.91
C ILE A 62 8.17 -2.94 3.77
N ALA A 63 8.01 -3.82 4.76
CA ALA A 63 8.58 -5.16 4.75
C ALA A 63 8.04 -6.00 3.59
N ALA A 64 6.72 -5.98 3.36
CA ALA A 64 6.08 -6.71 2.27
C ALA A 64 6.55 -6.20 0.90
N VAL A 65 6.56 -4.88 0.68
CA VAL A 65 7.06 -4.29 -0.58
C VAL A 65 8.52 -4.66 -0.80
N SER A 66 9.34 -4.63 0.25
CA SER A 66 10.74 -5.01 0.19
C SER A 66 10.93 -6.49 -0.17
N GLU A 67 10.15 -7.40 0.42
CA GLU A 67 10.18 -8.83 0.08
C GLU A 67 9.71 -9.10 -1.35
N ILE A 68 8.63 -8.47 -1.79
CA ILE A 68 8.16 -8.57 -3.17
C ILE A 68 9.27 -8.10 -4.11
N ARG A 69 9.93 -6.98 -3.80
CA ARG A 69 11.01 -6.45 -4.63
C ARG A 69 12.22 -7.38 -4.69
N ARG A 70 12.56 -8.05 -3.58
CA ARG A 70 13.67 -9.02 -3.51
C ARG A 70 13.43 -10.25 -4.39
N ASN A 71 12.20 -10.73 -4.46
CA ASN A 71 11.88 -12.03 -5.07
C ASN A 71 11.29 -11.95 -6.49
N TYR A 72 10.80 -10.78 -6.88
CA TYR A 72 10.16 -10.56 -8.18
C TYR A 72 10.89 -9.43 -8.91
N SER A 73 10.97 -9.47 -10.25
CA SER A 73 11.61 -8.42 -11.09
C SER A 73 10.59 -7.45 -11.72
N GLN A 74 9.31 -7.79 -11.65
CA GLN A 74 8.17 -7.03 -12.15
C GLN A 74 8.07 -5.62 -11.54
N ASP A 75 7.42 -4.70 -12.24
CA ASP A 75 6.98 -3.43 -11.66
C ASP A 75 5.89 -3.67 -10.62
N ILE A 76 5.89 -2.92 -9.52
CA ILE A 76 4.92 -3.04 -8.43
C ILE A 76 4.06 -1.79 -8.41
N ILE A 77 2.76 -1.94 -8.61
CA ILE A 77 1.78 -0.85 -8.58
C ILE A 77 1.07 -0.91 -7.23
N ILE A 78 1.10 0.20 -6.49
CA ILE A 78 0.59 0.27 -5.12
C ILE A 78 -0.46 1.39 -5.05
N PRO A 79 -1.76 1.08 -5.17
CA PRO A 79 -2.81 2.05 -4.87
C PRO A 79 -2.95 2.18 -3.35
N MET A 80 -2.83 3.41 -2.82
CA MET A 80 -3.03 3.65 -1.39
C MET A 80 -3.46 5.10 -1.13
N THR A 81 -4.10 5.35 0.01
CA THR A 81 -4.41 6.72 0.47
C THR A 81 -3.55 7.04 1.68
N LEU A 82 -2.53 7.89 1.52
CA LEU A 82 -1.76 8.46 2.64
C LEU A 82 -2.08 9.95 2.74
N VAL A 83 -2.73 10.35 3.83
CA VAL A 83 -3.20 11.73 4.05
C VAL A 83 -2.21 12.54 4.88
N TYR A 84 -1.46 11.87 5.76
CA TYR A 84 -0.50 12.51 6.66
C TYR A 84 0.91 12.50 6.04
N PRO A 85 1.57 13.66 5.91
CA PRO A 85 2.94 13.75 5.37
C PRO A 85 3.96 12.90 6.12
N ASP A 86 3.79 12.75 7.44
CA ASP A 86 4.70 11.94 8.26
C ASP A 86 4.62 10.46 7.87
N TYR A 87 3.43 9.93 7.57
CA TYR A 87 3.27 8.54 7.14
C TYR A 87 3.87 8.30 5.76
N LEU A 88 3.79 9.31 4.89
CA LEU A 88 4.45 9.28 3.59
C LEU A 88 5.97 9.19 3.75
N THR A 89 6.53 9.99 4.66
CA THR A 89 7.97 10.02 4.96
C THR A 89 8.47 8.71 5.57
N GLU A 90 7.63 8.05 6.37
CA GLU A 90 7.96 6.72 6.92
C GLU A 90 7.97 5.62 5.85
N ILE A 91 7.08 5.71 4.85
CA ILE A 91 6.82 4.62 3.89
C ILE A 91 7.61 4.76 2.58
N LEU A 92 7.83 5.98 2.09
CA LEU A 92 8.45 6.28 0.78
C LEU A 92 9.88 6.81 0.92
#